data_AF-A0A954TIZ4-F1
#
_entry.id   AF-A0A954TIZ4-F1
#
_cell.length_a   1.000
_cell.length_b   1.000
_cell.length_c   1.000
_cell.angle_alpha   90.00
_cell.angle_beta   90.00
_cell.angle_gamma   90.00
#
_symmetry.space_group_name_H-M   'P 1'
#
loop_
_entity.id
_entity.type
_entity.pdbx_description
1 polymer ?
#
loop_
_entity_poly.entity_id
_entity_poly.type
_entity_poly.pdbx_seq_one_letter_code
_entity_poly.pdbx_strand_id
1 'polypeptide(L)'
;MKRRDFSSSLALGTAAVFAAEAGSGGAPAAAAQQSPAMPHIVDTNLSLFHWPFRRLPLDELPPLVQKMRSLGIQQAWAGSFEGLLHRDLSAVNRRLAATCKQFPELLAIGSVNPQLPDWQTDLRQCVEQHRMPGIRLHPNYHGYTLEDPQFERLLQLAGESNCLVQLAVAMEDTRTQHPMLQVPDVDLTPLPRLLQENPRLRLQVLNWRPHPALLA
;
A
#
# COMPACT_ATOMS: atom_id res chain seq x y z
N MET A 1 32.88 -34.82 8.36
CA MET A 1 33.37 -35.21 7.01
C MET A 1 32.32 -34.75 6.00
N LYS A 2 32.44 -33.70 5.18
CA LYS A 2 33.53 -32.77 4.79
C LYS A 2 32.99 -31.33 4.83
N ARG A 3 33.75 -30.42 5.47
CA ARG A 3 33.65 -28.96 5.28
C ARG A 3 34.25 -28.61 3.92
N ARG A 4 33.67 -27.61 3.24
CA ARG A 4 34.38 -26.85 2.20
C ARG A 4 34.03 -25.37 2.36
N ASP A 5 34.93 -24.70 3.07
CA ASP A 5 35.10 -23.26 3.08
C ASP A 5 35.56 -22.81 1.69
N PHE A 6 34.97 -21.73 1.17
CA PHE A 6 35.45 -21.04 -0.02
C PHE A 6 35.82 -19.62 0.37
N SER A 7 37.10 -19.45 0.73
CA SER A 7 37.76 -18.16 0.86
C SER A 7 38.66 -17.98 -0.37
N SER A 8 38.38 -16.96 -1.17
CA SER A 8 39.36 -16.42 -2.13
C SER A 8 39.13 -14.92 -2.30
N SER A 9 39.97 -14.21 -1.57
CA SER A 9 40.39 -12.82 -1.68
C SER A 9 40.47 -12.26 -3.10
N LEU A 10 39.86 -11.08 -3.32
CA LEU A 10 40.35 -10.08 -4.27
C LEU A 10 40.32 -8.72 -3.57
N ALA A 11 41.48 -8.30 -3.06
CA ALA A 11 41.70 -6.94 -2.58
C ALA A 11 42.22 -6.11 -3.77
N LEU A 12 41.40 -5.22 -4.33
CA LEU A 12 41.90 -4.12 -5.15
C LEU A 12 42.36 -3.01 -4.19
N GLY A 13 43.68 -2.81 -4.12
CA GLY A 13 44.29 -1.72 -3.41
C GLY A 13 44.11 -0.40 -4.17
N THR A 14 43.31 0.51 -3.62
CA THR A 14 43.44 1.94 -3.89
C THR A 14 44.45 2.53 -2.92
N ALA A 15 45.62 2.89 -3.43
CA ALA A 15 46.63 3.66 -2.70
C ALA A 15 46.10 5.08 -2.48
N ALA A 16 45.81 5.45 -1.24
CA ALA A 16 45.62 6.83 -0.82
C ALA A 16 46.93 7.31 -0.18
N VAL A 17 47.57 8.29 -0.80
CA VAL A 17 48.73 9.00 -0.24
C VAL A 17 48.21 9.93 0.85
N PHE A 18 48.49 9.62 2.11
CA PHE A 18 48.30 10.56 3.22
C PHE A 18 49.66 11.19 3.56
N ALA A 19 49.74 12.51 3.44
CA ALA A 19 50.83 13.31 3.97
C ALA A 19 50.82 13.20 5.50
N ALA A 20 51.94 12.78 6.08
CA ALA A 20 52.13 12.74 7.53
C ALA A 20 52.59 14.12 8.02
N GLU A 21 51.71 14.88 8.65
CA GLU A 21 52.11 15.94 9.56
C GLU A 21 52.21 15.37 10.97
N ALA A 22 53.39 15.52 11.57
CA ALA A 22 53.66 15.12 12.94
C ALA A 22 52.96 16.08 13.91
N GLY A 23 51.81 15.66 14.43
CA GLY A 23 51.05 16.33 15.49
C GLY A 23 50.95 15.44 16.73
N SER A 24 51.29 16.01 17.88
CA SER A 24 51.42 15.38 19.20
C SER A 24 50.19 14.62 19.70
N GLY A 25 50.48 13.54 20.44
CA GLY A 25 49.57 12.60 21.11
C GLY A 25 48.24 13.16 21.64
N GLY A 26 47.16 12.66 21.05
CA GLY A 26 45.84 12.56 21.64
C GLY A 26 45.35 11.12 21.48
N ALA A 27 44.85 10.51 22.56
CA ALA A 27 44.28 9.16 22.52
C ALA A 27 43.20 9.06 21.43
N PRO A 28 43.08 7.94 20.69
CA PRO A 28 42.04 7.80 19.69
C PRO A 28 40.69 7.85 20.41
N ALA A 29 39.92 8.91 20.13
CA ALA A 29 38.52 8.96 20.52
C ALA A 29 37.84 7.74 19.90
N ALA A 30 37.26 6.88 20.73
CA ALA A 30 36.47 5.76 20.27
C ALA A 30 35.39 6.30 19.34
N ALA A 31 35.52 6.01 18.04
CA ALA A 31 34.50 6.33 17.06
C ALA A 31 33.24 5.60 17.50
N ALA A 32 32.27 6.35 18.03
CA ALA A 32 30.96 5.83 18.36
C ALA A 32 30.41 5.22 17.06
N GLN A 33 30.33 3.90 17.02
CA GLN A 33 29.63 3.18 15.96
C GLN A 33 28.17 3.63 16.02
N GLN A 34 27.82 4.57 15.14
CA GLN A 34 26.43 4.89 14.87
C GLN A 34 25.79 3.60 14.39
N SER A 35 24.99 2.99 15.26
CA SER A 35 24.11 1.90 14.86
C SER A 35 23.26 2.43 13.71
N PRO A 36 23.17 1.72 12.57
CA PRO A 36 22.41 2.22 11.42
C PRO A 36 21.00 2.56 11.88
N ALA A 37 20.55 3.78 11.62
CA ALA A 37 19.19 4.21 11.94
C ALA A 37 18.22 3.21 11.29
N MET A 38 17.31 2.66 12.09
CA MET A 38 16.31 1.74 11.60
C MET A 38 15.53 2.40 10.45
N PRO A 39 15.32 1.70 9.32
CA PRO A 39 14.64 2.31 8.17
C PRO A 39 13.21 2.72 8.53
N HIS A 40 12.75 3.82 7.95
CA HIS A 40 11.36 4.24 8.05
C HIS A 40 10.48 3.33 7.17
N ILE A 41 9.69 2.44 7.79
CA ILE A 41 8.85 1.47 7.09
C ILE A 41 7.41 1.98 7.04
N VAL A 42 6.85 2.05 5.83
CA VAL A 42 5.45 2.36 5.57
C VAL A 42 4.76 1.15 4.96
N ASP A 43 3.73 0.64 5.62
CA ASP A 43 2.83 -0.35 5.02
C ASP A 43 1.77 0.39 4.20
N THR A 44 1.62 0.06 2.93
CA THR A 44 0.65 0.72 2.05
C THR A 44 -0.60 -0.12 1.81
N ASN A 45 -0.67 -1.34 2.36
CA ASN A 45 -1.72 -2.31 2.07
C ASN A 45 -2.37 -2.87 3.34
N LEU A 46 -2.68 -1.99 4.29
CA LEU A 46 -3.44 -2.36 5.47
C LEU A 46 -4.94 -2.30 5.18
N SER A 47 -5.71 -3.21 5.76
CA SER A 47 -7.18 -3.19 5.72
C SER A 47 -7.73 -3.34 7.13
N LEU A 48 -8.68 -2.48 7.49
CA LEU A 48 -9.33 -2.46 8.80
C LEU A 48 -10.74 -3.05 8.74
N PHE A 49 -11.32 -3.25 9.92
CA PHE A 49 -12.64 -3.82 10.14
C PHE A 49 -12.71 -5.29 9.72
N HIS A 50 -13.92 -5.80 9.47
CA HIS A 50 -14.14 -7.23 9.33
C HIS A 50 -14.20 -7.65 7.86
N TRP A 51 -13.43 -8.69 7.55
CA TRP A 51 -13.67 -9.49 6.35
C TRP A 51 -15.03 -10.20 6.47
N PRO A 52 -15.87 -10.18 5.41
CA PRO A 52 -17.25 -10.66 5.50
C PRO A 52 -17.40 -12.16 5.81
N PHE A 53 -16.39 -12.99 5.51
CA PHE A 53 -16.53 -14.45 5.59
C PHE A 53 -15.83 -15.10 6.78
N ARG A 54 -14.96 -14.38 7.50
CA ARG A 54 -14.26 -14.89 8.69
C ARG A 54 -13.59 -13.76 9.47
N ARG A 55 -13.30 -14.03 10.75
CA ARG A 55 -12.37 -13.22 11.56
C ARG A 55 -10.94 -13.45 11.07
N LEU A 56 -10.15 -12.39 11.03
CA LEU A 56 -8.74 -12.44 10.63
C LEU A 56 -7.85 -12.19 11.85
N PRO A 57 -6.62 -12.71 11.88
CA PRO A 57 -5.68 -12.34 12.94
C PRO A 57 -5.51 -10.82 12.99
N LEU A 58 -5.50 -10.27 14.21
CA LEU A 58 -5.33 -8.83 14.45
C LEU A 58 -6.42 -7.96 13.80
N ASP A 59 -7.66 -8.42 13.79
CA ASP A 59 -8.81 -7.66 13.29
C ASP A 59 -9.37 -6.64 14.30
N GLU A 60 -8.71 -6.48 15.44
CA GLU A 60 -8.92 -5.39 16.41
C GLU A 60 -7.76 -4.39 16.35
N LEU A 61 -8.08 -3.09 16.45
CA LEU A 61 -7.11 -2.01 16.23
C LEU A 61 -5.95 -1.95 17.24
N PRO A 62 -6.16 -1.98 18.57
CA PRO A 62 -5.04 -1.86 19.50
C PRO A 62 -3.99 -2.99 19.34
N PRO A 63 -4.39 -4.28 19.25
CA PRO A 63 -3.46 -5.36 18.96
C PRO A 63 -2.74 -5.22 17.61
N LEU A 64 -3.45 -4.77 16.56
CA LEU A 64 -2.88 -4.54 15.24
C LEU A 64 -1.77 -3.47 15.28
N VAL A 65 -2.06 -2.31 15.88
CA VAL A 65 -1.09 -1.22 16.01
C VAL A 65 0.10 -1.62 16.88
N GLN A 66 -0.14 -2.36 17.98
CA GLN A 66 0.94 -2.92 18.78
C GLN A 66 1.84 -3.85 17.95
N LYS A 67 1.24 -4.70 17.10
CA LYS A 67 2.01 -5.57 16.21
C LYS A 67 2.81 -4.76 15.20
N MET A 68 2.21 -3.76 14.56
CA MET A 68 2.91 -2.86 13.63
C MET A 68 4.15 -2.24 14.26
N ARG A 69 4.01 -1.67 15.48
CA ARG A 69 5.12 -1.09 16.24
C ARG A 69 6.23 -2.11 16.52
N SER A 70 5.86 -3.33 16.91
CA SER A 70 6.83 -4.41 17.16
C SER A 70 7.64 -4.83 15.92
N LEU A 71 7.10 -4.56 14.72
CA LEU A 71 7.74 -4.84 13.44
C LEU A 71 8.49 -3.63 12.88
N GLY A 72 8.49 -2.48 13.58
CA GLY A 72 9.12 -1.25 13.12
C GLY A 72 8.34 -0.49 12.03
N ILE A 73 7.07 -0.84 11.80
CA ILE A 73 6.18 -0.13 10.87
C ILE A 73 5.75 1.18 11.52
N GLN A 74 6.13 2.31 10.91
CA GLN A 74 5.94 3.66 11.47
C GLN A 74 4.68 4.33 10.92
N GLN A 75 4.19 3.87 9.78
CA GLN A 75 2.97 4.37 9.16
C GLN A 75 2.29 3.25 8.37
N ALA A 76 0.95 3.25 8.34
CA ALA A 76 0.18 2.37 7.49
C ALA A 76 -0.96 3.09 6.75
N TRP A 77 -1.17 2.74 5.49
CA TRP A 77 -2.30 3.20 4.69
C TRP A 77 -3.44 2.18 4.78
N ALA A 78 -4.47 2.57 5.50
CA ALA A 78 -5.59 1.73 5.88
C ALA A 78 -6.79 1.95 4.97
N GLY A 79 -7.16 0.91 4.20
CA GLY A 79 -8.48 0.79 3.59
C GLY A 79 -9.47 0.09 4.53
N SER A 80 -10.72 -0.05 4.11
CA SER A 80 -11.76 -0.77 4.86
C SER A 80 -12.22 -2.02 4.11
N PHE A 81 -12.29 -3.17 4.79
CA PHE A 81 -12.95 -4.36 4.24
C PHE A 81 -14.46 -4.16 4.01
N GLU A 82 -15.10 -3.27 4.77
CA GLU A 82 -16.52 -2.95 4.57
C GLU A 82 -16.77 -2.31 3.19
N GLY A 83 -15.75 -1.67 2.61
CA GLY A 83 -15.81 -1.06 1.29
C GLY A 83 -16.02 -2.04 0.13
N LEU A 84 -15.94 -3.35 0.39
CA LEU A 84 -16.16 -4.39 -0.62
C LEU A 84 -17.63 -4.61 -0.95
N LEU A 85 -18.49 -4.68 0.08
CA LEU A 85 -19.87 -5.15 -0.05
C LEU A 85 -20.91 -4.19 0.52
N HIS A 86 -20.50 -3.14 1.26
CA HIS A 86 -21.44 -2.16 1.77
C HIS A 86 -21.94 -1.24 0.65
N ARG A 87 -23.22 -0.86 0.73
CA ARG A 87 -23.87 0.06 -0.23
C ARG A 87 -23.65 1.53 0.10
N ASP A 88 -23.42 1.84 1.38
CA ASP A 88 -23.17 3.20 1.86
C ASP A 88 -21.67 3.39 2.12
N LEU A 89 -20.94 3.74 1.05
CA LEU A 89 -19.50 3.97 1.14
C LEU A 89 -19.16 5.28 1.88
N SER A 90 -20.03 6.30 1.84
CA SER A 90 -19.86 7.51 2.66
C SER A 90 -19.81 7.18 4.15
N ALA A 91 -20.70 6.31 4.65
CA ALA A 91 -20.67 5.86 6.04
C ALA A 91 -19.40 5.04 6.37
N VAL A 92 -18.98 4.16 5.46
CA VAL A 92 -17.72 3.39 5.60
C VAL A 92 -16.52 4.33 5.69
N ASN A 93 -16.40 5.29 4.77
CA ASN A 93 -15.29 6.24 4.72
C ASN A 93 -15.24 7.14 5.96
N ARG A 94 -16.41 7.60 6.43
CA ARG A 94 -16.52 8.38 7.65
C ARG A 94 -16.06 7.61 8.88
N ARG A 95 -16.46 6.34 8.99
CA ARG A 95 -16.02 5.44 10.08
C ARG A 95 -14.51 5.23 10.01
N LEU A 96 -13.98 4.88 8.83
CA LEU A 96 -12.55 4.69 8.60
C LEU A 96 -11.75 5.94 8.97
N ALA A 97 -12.16 7.13 8.52
CA ALA A 97 -11.51 8.38 8.87
C ALA A 97 -11.51 8.65 10.38
N ALA A 98 -12.65 8.45 11.05
CA ALA A 98 -12.77 8.65 12.49
C ALA A 98 -11.90 7.65 13.28
N THR A 99 -11.82 6.41 12.82
CA THR A 99 -10.99 5.35 13.38
C THR A 99 -9.49 5.65 13.23
N CYS A 100 -9.02 5.98 12.02
CA CYS A 100 -7.61 6.25 11.79
C CYS A 100 -7.11 7.46 12.58
N LYS A 101 -7.96 8.48 12.81
CA LYS A 101 -7.59 9.64 13.64
C LYS A 101 -7.22 9.30 15.09
N GLN A 102 -7.58 8.13 15.59
CA GLN A 102 -7.24 7.69 16.95
C GLN A 102 -5.79 7.19 17.06
N PHE A 103 -5.12 6.93 15.92
CA PHE A 103 -3.78 6.34 15.87
C PHE A 103 -2.90 7.13 14.89
N PRO A 104 -1.83 7.80 15.35
CA PRO A 104 -1.01 8.66 14.49
C PRO A 104 -0.31 7.90 13.36
N GLU A 105 -0.12 6.58 13.49
CA GLU A 105 0.47 5.72 12.47
C GLU A 105 -0.46 5.47 11.29
N LEU A 106 -1.78 5.70 11.42
CA LEU A 106 -2.76 5.31 10.41
C LEU A 106 -3.18 6.47 9.51
N LEU A 107 -3.06 6.26 8.21
CA LEU A 107 -3.69 7.11 7.18
C LEU A 107 -4.85 6.38 6.53
N ALA A 108 -6.03 6.98 6.55
CA ALA A 108 -7.21 6.43 5.88
C ALA A 108 -7.12 6.59 4.36
N ILE A 109 -7.41 5.50 3.64
CA ILE A 109 -7.60 5.46 2.19
C ILE A 109 -9.05 5.09 1.92
N GLY A 110 -9.82 6.00 1.32
CA GLY A 110 -11.26 5.85 1.17
C GLY A 110 -11.66 4.84 0.10
N SER A 111 -12.83 4.25 0.19
CA SER A 111 -13.40 3.42 -0.87
C SER A 111 -14.37 4.24 -1.72
N VAL A 112 -14.29 4.12 -3.05
CA VAL A 112 -15.25 4.71 -3.98
C VAL A 112 -15.68 3.62 -4.96
N ASN A 113 -16.97 3.62 -5.31
CA ASN A 113 -17.51 2.73 -6.33
C ASN A 113 -18.15 3.58 -7.44
N PRO A 114 -17.55 3.63 -8.65
CA PRO A 114 -18.08 4.41 -9.77
C PRO A 114 -19.44 3.93 -10.30
N GLN A 115 -19.93 2.77 -9.86
CA GLN A 115 -21.25 2.25 -10.21
C GLN A 115 -22.36 2.74 -9.27
N LEU A 116 -22.02 3.35 -8.13
CA LEU A 116 -23.01 3.90 -7.22
C LEU A 116 -23.47 5.29 -7.68
N PRO A 117 -24.74 5.66 -7.45
CA PRO A 117 -25.20 7.01 -7.69
C PRO A 117 -24.37 8.03 -6.90
N ASP A 118 -24.06 9.16 -7.54
CA ASP A 118 -23.36 10.29 -6.90
C ASP A 118 -21.98 9.92 -6.30
N TRP A 119 -21.30 8.92 -6.86
CA TRP A 119 -19.94 8.51 -6.44
C TRP A 119 -18.92 9.66 -6.49
N GLN A 120 -19.15 10.69 -7.32
CA GLN A 120 -18.30 11.88 -7.38
C GLN A 120 -18.33 12.65 -6.05
N THR A 121 -19.46 12.65 -5.35
CA THR A 121 -19.58 13.23 -4.02
C THR A 121 -18.82 12.39 -3.00
N ASP A 122 -18.84 11.06 -3.08
CA ASP A 122 -18.02 10.20 -2.22
C ASP A 122 -16.52 10.48 -2.39
N LEU A 123 -16.04 10.59 -3.65
CA LEU A 123 -14.66 10.98 -3.94
C LEU A 123 -14.33 12.36 -3.34
N ARG A 124 -15.21 13.33 -3.54
CA ARG A 124 -15.04 14.69 -2.99
C ARG A 124 -14.96 14.67 -1.46
N GLN A 125 -15.83 13.92 -0.79
CA GLN A 125 -15.83 13.78 0.66
C GLN A 125 -14.52 13.14 1.17
N CYS A 126 -14.02 12.10 0.50
CA CYS A 126 -12.72 11.51 0.82
C CYS A 126 -11.60 12.55 0.80
N VAL A 127 -11.50 13.33 -0.29
CA VAL A 127 -10.40 14.29 -0.50
C VAL A 127 -10.57 15.56 0.35
N GLU A 128 -11.72 16.21 0.26
CA GLU A 128 -11.94 17.55 0.82
C GLU A 128 -12.32 17.50 2.30
N GLN A 129 -13.22 16.60 2.69
CA GLN A 129 -13.76 16.53 4.05
C GLN A 129 -12.90 15.64 4.96
N HIS A 130 -12.53 14.46 4.48
CA HIS A 130 -11.76 13.48 5.28
C HIS A 130 -10.25 13.65 5.14
N ARG A 131 -9.78 14.45 4.16
CA ARG A 131 -8.35 14.66 3.88
C ARG A 131 -7.60 13.35 3.61
N MET A 132 -8.27 12.38 3.02
CA MET A 132 -7.66 11.11 2.63
C MET A 132 -6.73 11.36 1.44
N PRO A 133 -5.46 10.94 1.49
CA PRO A 133 -4.50 11.17 0.41
C PRO A 133 -4.78 10.28 -0.82
N GLY A 134 -5.68 9.31 -0.69
CA GLY A 134 -6.02 8.39 -1.76
C GLY A 134 -7.33 7.66 -1.54
N ILE A 135 -7.73 6.93 -2.58
CA ILE A 135 -8.85 6.02 -2.59
C ILE A 135 -8.41 4.60 -3.00
N ARG A 136 -9.15 3.57 -2.57
CA ARG A 136 -8.95 2.17 -2.89
C ARG A 136 -10.18 1.64 -3.63
N LEU A 137 -9.93 1.06 -4.79
CA LEU A 137 -10.93 0.58 -5.73
C LEU A 137 -10.94 -0.94 -5.77
N HIS A 138 -12.13 -1.50 -5.92
CA HIS A 138 -12.36 -2.94 -5.97
C HIS A 138 -13.25 -3.33 -7.17
N PRO A 139 -12.77 -3.17 -8.43
CA PRO A 139 -13.60 -3.35 -9.62
C PRO A 139 -14.36 -4.68 -9.66
N ASN A 140 -13.67 -5.77 -9.31
CA ASN A 140 -14.20 -7.12 -9.30
C ASN A 140 -15.30 -7.35 -8.23
N TYR A 141 -15.19 -6.72 -7.05
CA TYR A 141 -16.24 -6.78 -6.02
C TYR A 141 -17.42 -5.84 -6.32
N HIS A 142 -17.17 -4.76 -7.06
CA HIS A 142 -18.15 -3.73 -7.38
C HIS A 142 -18.83 -3.92 -8.74
N GLY A 143 -18.41 -4.92 -9.51
CA GLY A 143 -19.09 -5.36 -10.72
C GLY A 143 -18.78 -4.53 -11.97
N TYR A 144 -17.57 -3.98 -12.10
CA TYR A 144 -17.15 -3.22 -13.28
C TYR A 144 -15.72 -3.59 -13.72
N THR A 145 -15.39 -3.31 -14.99
CA THR A 145 -14.05 -3.55 -15.56
C THR A 145 -13.25 -2.26 -15.69
N LEU A 146 -11.98 -2.35 -16.06
CA LEU A 146 -11.13 -1.16 -16.23
C LEU A 146 -11.47 -0.36 -17.51
N GLU A 147 -12.24 -0.94 -18.42
CA GLU A 147 -12.77 -0.25 -19.62
C GLU A 147 -14.09 0.49 -19.36
N ASP A 148 -14.62 0.44 -18.14
CA ASP A 148 -15.85 1.16 -17.80
C ASP A 148 -15.63 2.68 -17.91
N PRO A 149 -16.48 3.42 -18.66
CA PRO A 149 -16.35 4.88 -18.78
C PRO A 149 -16.43 5.63 -17.45
N GLN A 150 -17.19 5.13 -16.47
CA GLN A 150 -17.25 5.72 -15.12
C GLN A 150 -15.95 5.50 -14.35
N PHE A 151 -15.29 4.35 -14.55
CA PHE A 151 -13.97 4.11 -13.97
C PHE A 151 -12.92 5.05 -14.58
N GLU A 152 -12.91 5.21 -15.90
CA GLU A 152 -12.00 6.17 -16.56
C GLU A 152 -12.27 7.60 -16.05
N ARG A 153 -13.54 7.99 -15.93
CA ARG A 153 -13.91 9.30 -15.39
C ARG A 153 -13.43 9.48 -13.94
N LEU A 154 -13.49 8.44 -13.12
CA LEU A 154 -12.98 8.45 -11.76
C LEU A 154 -11.46 8.66 -11.75
N LEU A 155 -10.70 7.99 -12.62
CA LEU A 155 -9.25 8.16 -12.71
C LEU A 155 -8.86 9.58 -13.10
N GLN A 156 -9.59 10.20 -14.04
CA GLN A 156 -9.38 11.61 -14.42
C GLN A 156 -9.57 12.54 -13.22
N LEU A 157 -10.69 12.42 -12.50
CA LEU A 157 -10.98 13.25 -11.32
C LEU A 157 -9.97 13.02 -10.19
N ALA A 158 -9.51 11.78 -9.99
CA ALA A 158 -8.46 11.48 -9.03
C ALA A 158 -7.13 12.15 -9.41
N GLY A 159 -6.75 12.10 -10.69
CA GLY A 159 -5.57 12.80 -11.21
C GLY A 159 -5.65 14.32 -11.08
N GLU A 160 -6.81 14.92 -11.36
CA GLU A 160 -7.05 16.37 -11.20
C GLU A 160 -6.94 16.82 -9.73
N SER A 161 -7.34 15.97 -8.79
CA SER A 161 -7.29 16.24 -7.35
C SER A 161 -5.99 15.79 -6.67
N ASN A 162 -5.02 15.27 -7.43
CA ASN A 162 -3.78 14.66 -6.91
C ASN A 162 -4.05 13.57 -5.85
N CYS A 163 -5.17 12.87 -6.01
CA CYS A 163 -5.61 11.77 -5.16
C CYS A 163 -4.96 10.48 -5.66
N LEU A 164 -4.25 9.78 -4.77
CA LEU A 164 -3.68 8.46 -5.07
C LEU A 164 -4.81 7.44 -5.32
N VAL A 165 -4.68 6.62 -6.34
CA VAL A 165 -5.57 5.48 -6.58
C VAL A 165 -4.87 4.18 -6.22
N GLN A 166 -5.41 3.42 -5.28
CA GLN A 166 -5.03 2.05 -5.01
C GLN A 166 -5.99 1.10 -5.74
N LEU A 167 -5.48 0.29 -6.66
CA LEU A 167 -6.27 -0.70 -7.40
C LEU A 167 -6.04 -2.08 -6.80
N ALA A 168 -7.02 -2.61 -6.07
CA ALA A 168 -6.94 -3.95 -5.50
C ALA A 168 -7.31 -5.00 -6.56
N VAL A 169 -6.32 -5.77 -7.00
CA VAL A 169 -6.48 -6.79 -8.06
C VAL A 169 -7.19 -8.02 -7.54
N ALA A 170 -6.85 -8.44 -6.33
CA ALA A 170 -7.38 -9.62 -5.67
C ALA A 170 -7.53 -9.34 -4.17
N MET A 171 -8.49 -9.99 -3.51
CA MET A 171 -8.65 -9.91 -2.04
C MET A 171 -8.52 -11.27 -1.36
N GLU A 172 -8.97 -12.33 -2.03
CA GLU A 172 -8.87 -13.71 -1.56
C GLU A 172 -8.45 -14.62 -2.73
N ASP A 173 -7.81 -15.75 -2.44
CA ASP A 173 -7.54 -16.78 -3.46
C ASP A 173 -8.88 -17.40 -3.92
N THR A 174 -9.10 -17.49 -5.23
CA THR A 174 -10.37 -17.96 -5.79
C THR A 174 -10.77 -19.36 -5.29
N ARG A 175 -9.81 -20.21 -4.93
CA ARG A 175 -10.06 -21.57 -4.43
C ARG A 175 -10.58 -21.58 -2.98
N THR A 176 -10.39 -20.50 -2.23
CA THR A 176 -10.82 -20.39 -0.83
C THR A 176 -12.04 -19.50 -0.64
N GLN A 177 -12.53 -18.88 -1.72
CA GLN A 177 -13.68 -18.00 -1.67
C GLN A 177 -14.96 -18.74 -1.30
N HIS A 178 -15.88 -18.03 -0.65
CA HIS A 178 -17.19 -18.55 -0.29
C HIS A 178 -17.97 -19.00 -1.56
N PRO A 179 -18.61 -20.19 -1.60
CA PRO A 179 -19.26 -20.70 -2.81
C PRO A 179 -20.31 -19.77 -3.44
N MET A 180 -20.95 -18.91 -2.63
CA MET A 180 -21.95 -17.94 -3.08
C MET A 180 -21.39 -16.56 -3.43
N LEU A 181 -20.10 -16.31 -3.20
CA LEU A 181 -19.43 -15.08 -3.64
C LEU A 181 -18.06 -15.43 -4.23
N GLN A 182 -18.06 -15.73 -5.53
CA GLN A 182 -16.86 -15.98 -6.31
C GLN A 182 -16.52 -14.72 -7.10
N VAL A 183 -15.32 -14.18 -6.89
CA VAL A 183 -14.85 -12.92 -7.47
C VAL A 183 -13.50 -13.17 -8.15
N PRO A 184 -13.40 -13.01 -9.49
CA PRO A 184 -12.15 -13.20 -10.20
C PRO A 184 -11.15 -12.07 -9.90
N ASP A 185 -9.88 -12.29 -10.22
CA ASP A 185 -8.87 -11.22 -10.20
C ASP A 185 -9.20 -10.17 -11.29
N VAL A 186 -8.86 -8.91 -11.04
CA VAL A 186 -9.05 -7.80 -12.01
C VAL A 186 -8.14 -8.00 -13.22
N ASP A 187 -8.70 -7.93 -14.43
CA ASP A 187 -7.91 -7.88 -15.67
C ASP A 187 -7.18 -6.53 -15.79
N LEU A 188 -5.85 -6.57 -15.78
CA LEU A 188 -4.99 -5.40 -15.87
C LEU A 188 -4.57 -5.05 -17.29
N THR A 189 -4.98 -5.82 -18.30
CA THR A 189 -4.64 -5.57 -19.71
C THR A 189 -4.91 -4.13 -20.17
N PRO A 190 -6.01 -3.45 -19.74
CA PRO A 190 -6.28 -2.07 -20.13
C PRO A 190 -5.41 -1.02 -19.43
N LEU A 191 -4.76 -1.37 -18.32
CA LEU A 191 -4.09 -0.42 -17.42
C LEU A 191 -2.99 0.41 -18.10
N PRO A 192 -2.10 -0.14 -18.95
CA PRO A 192 -1.07 0.65 -19.61
C PRO A 192 -1.63 1.81 -20.45
N ARG A 193 -2.72 1.56 -21.18
CA ARG A 193 -3.39 2.60 -21.98
C ARG A 193 -3.97 3.70 -21.07
N LEU A 194 -4.67 3.31 -20.02
CA LEU A 194 -5.28 4.26 -19.07
C LEU A 194 -4.23 5.15 -18.40
N LEU A 195 -3.06 4.61 -18.07
CA LEU A 195 -1.94 5.37 -17.50
C LEU A 195 -1.36 6.38 -18.51
N GLN A 196 -1.30 6.02 -19.80
CA GLN A 196 -0.86 6.93 -20.86
C GLN A 196 -1.85 8.09 -21.08
N GLU A 197 -3.14 7.80 -21.04
CA GLU A 197 -4.22 8.80 -21.18
C GLU A 197 -4.32 9.71 -19.94
N ASN A 198 -3.85 9.27 -18.78
CA ASN A 198 -3.94 9.98 -17.51
C ASN A 198 -2.55 10.21 -16.87
N PRO A 199 -1.67 11.06 -17.44
CA PRO A 199 -0.28 11.19 -17.00
C PRO A 199 -0.10 11.80 -15.60
N ARG A 200 -1.14 12.43 -15.04
CA ARG A 200 -1.14 12.96 -13.66
C ARG A 200 -1.56 11.93 -12.62
N LEU A 201 -2.09 10.78 -13.06
CA LEU A 201 -2.60 9.76 -12.18
C LEU A 201 -1.45 9.12 -11.39
N ARG A 202 -1.58 9.10 -10.07
CA ARG A 202 -0.75 8.30 -9.19
C ARG A 202 -1.52 7.04 -8.87
N LEU A 203 -1.03 5.91 -9.36
CA LEU A 203 -1.70 4.62 -9.18
C LEU A 203 -0.77 3.61 -8.51
N GLN A 204 -1.30 2.87 -7.55
CA GLN A 204 -0.66 1.75 -6.89
C GLN A 204 -1.50 0.49 -7.11
N VAL A 205 -0.89 -0.55 -7.68
CA VAL A 205 -1.53 -1.87 -7.81
C VAL A 205 -1.31 -2.67 -6.52
N LEU A 206 -2.38 -3.23 -5.96
CA LEU A 206 -2.35 -4.04 -4.75
C LEU A 206 -2.71 -5.50 -5.05
N ASN A 207 -2.11 -6.41 -4.29
CA ASN A 207 -2.41 -7.85 -4.30
C ASN A 207 -2.28 -8.51 -5.69
N TRP A 208 -1.45 -7.94 -6.57
CA TRP A 208 -1.18 -8.53 -7.86
C TRP A 208 -0.34 -9.80 -7.69
N ARG A 209 -0.81 -10.89 -8.29
CA ARG A 209 -0.08 -12.15 -8.39
C ARG A 209 0.48 -12.23 -9.80
N PRO A 210 1.80 -12.12 -10.01
CA PRO A 210 2.37 -12.22 -11.34
C PRO A 210 2.08 -13.61 -11.91
N HIS A 211 1.38 -13.66 -13.04
CA HIS A 211 1.24 -14.88 -13.82
C HIS A 211 2.46 -14.99 -14.76
N PRO A 212 3.15 -16.15 -14.84
CA PRO A 212 4.38 -16.31 -15.63
C PRO A 212 4.27 -15.87 -17.09
N ALA A 213 3.07 -15.94 -17.68
CA ALA A 213 2.83 -15.59 -19.07
C ALA A 213 2.89 -14.08 -19.39
N LEU A 214 2.87 -13.20 -18.38
CA LEU A 214 2.89 -11.73 -18.55
C LEU A 214 4.27 -11.11 -18.28
N LEU A 215 5.28 -11.94 -17.96
CA LEU A 215 6.68 -11.53 -17.76
C LEU A 215 7.57 -11.95 -18.94
N ALA A 216 6.97 -12.44 -20.03
CA ALA A 216 7.64 -12.88 -21.26
C ALA A 216 7.48 -11.85 -22.38
#